data_AF-A0A7Y7BBY7-F1
#
_entry.id   AF-A0A7Y7BBY7-F1
#
_cell.length_a   1.000
_cell.length_b   1.000
_cell.length_c   1.000
_cell.angle_alpha   90.00
_cell.angle_beta   90.00
_cell.angle_gamma   90.00
#
_symmetry.space_group_name_H-M   'P 1'
#
loop_
_entity.id
_entity.type
_entity.pdbx_description
1 polymer ?
#
loop_
_entity_poly.entity_id
_entity_poly.type
_entity_poly.pdbx_seq_one_letter_code
_entity_poly.pdbx_strand_id
1 'polypeptide(L)'
;MKNSIYSLVVVLMLTTFSTLQAQDSPKETLKEFVGQYNKEGNTGFNITVSIKDDKLYAQPTDKSQPLTELVLIEKDKYDLKNTGGLKMSFARDEDGKITHLTFSSGGNQFKALKQKN
;
A
#
# COMPACT_ATOMS: atom_id res chain seq x y z
N MET A 1 12.95 -56.81 45.31
CA MET A 1 14.31 -56.33 45.03
C MET A 1 14.32 -55.61 43.68
N LYS A 2 14.64 -54.31 43.73
CA LYS A 2 15.36 -53.48 42.74
C LYS A 2 14.87 -53.39 41.27
N ASN A 3 14.35 -52.19 40.99
CA ASN A 3 14.37 -51.34 39.80
C ASN A 3 15.41 -51.66 38.71
N SER A 4 15.03 -51.44 37.44
CA SER A 4 15.96 -51.07 36.36
C SER A 4 15.21 -50.48 35.15
N ILE A 5 15.00 -49.16 35.08
CA ILE A 5 15.70 -48.13 34.27
C ILE A 5 15.26 -47.95 32.81
N TYR A 6 14.56 -46.83 32.59
CA TYR A 6 14.52 -45.94 31.43
C TYR A 6 14.42 -46.54 30.01
N SER A 7 13.22 -46.48 29.44
CA SER A 7 13.09 -46.11 28.02
C SER A 7 12.39 -44.76 27.97
N LEU A 8 13.20 -43.72 28.19
CA LEU A 8 12.80 -42.33 28.11
C LEU A 8 12.58 -42.01 26.63
N VAL A 9 11.35 -42.16 26.15
CA VAL A 9 10.94 -41.57 24.88
C VAL A 9 11.01 -40.06 25.07
N VAL A 10 12.13 -39.47 24.64
CA VAL A 10 12.27 -38.03 24.47
C VAL A 10 11.31 -37.64 23.34
N VAL A 11 10.06 -37.38 23.70
CA VAL A 11 9.11 -36.69 22.83
C VAL A 11 9.62 -35.26 22.76
N LEU A 12 10.45 -35.00 21.75
CA LEU A 12 10.88 -33.68 21.36
C LEU A 12 9.62 -32.92 20.92
N MET A 13 8.97 -32.21 21.85
CA MET A 13 7.92 -31.26 21.50
C MET A 13 8.58 -30.15 20.67
N LEU A 14 8.48 -30.28 19.35
CA LEU A 14 8.67 -29.19 18.41
C LEU A 14 7.58 -28.16 18.73
N THR A 15 7.90 -27.23 19.62
CA THR A 15 7.08 -26.04 19.83
C THR A 15 7.28 -25.16 18.60
N THR A 16 6.34 -25.26 17.67
CA THR A 16 6.21 -24.27 16.60
C THR A 16 5.87 -22.94 17.25
N PHE A 17 6.85 -22.05 17.35
CA PHE A 17 6.58 -20.63 17.56
C PHE A 17 5.92 -20.12 16.28
N SER A 18 4.59 -20.15 16.23
CA SER A 18 3.85 -19.35 15.25
C SER A 18 4.09 -17.88 15.60
N THR A 19 4.98 -17.22 14.88
CA THR A 19 5.11 -15.76 14.92
C THR A 19 3.73 -15.15 14.64
N LEU A 20 3.16 -14.51 15.65
CA LEU A 20 1.94 -13.73 15.55
C LEU A 20 2.25 -12.54 14.63
N GLN A 21 1.99 -12.67 13.33
CA GLN A 21 1.98 -11.51 12.45
C GLN A 21 0.80 -10.65 12.89
N ALA A 22 1.09 -9.47 13.44
CA ALA A 22 0.09 -8.45 13.69
C ALA A 22 -0.56 -8.14 12.34
N GLN A 23 -1.81 -8.55 12.18
CA GLN A 23 -2.59 -8.21 10.99
C GLN A 23 -2.90 -6.73 11.09
N ASP A 24 -2.10 -5.90 10.41
CA ASP A 24 -2.31 -4.45 10.39
C ASP A 24 -3.76 -4.15 10.00
N SER A 25 -4.39 -3.24 10.74
CA SER A 25 -5.75 -2.82 10.42
C SER A 25 -5.77 -2.20 9.01
N PRO A 26 -6.85 -2.36 8.22
CA PRO A 26 -6.92 -1.82 6.87
C PRO A 26 -6.53 -0.34 6.77
N LYS A 27 -6.87 0.46 7.79
CA LYS A 27 -6.50 1.88 7.88
C LYS A 27 -4.98 2.11 8.03
N GLU A 28 -4.28 1.28 8.79
CA GLU A 28 -2.84 1.39 9.02
C GLU A 28 -2.08 1.19 7.71
N THR A 29 -2.50 0.21 6.92
CA THR A 29 -1.93 -0.07 5.58
C THR A 29 -2.20 1.05 4.58
N LEU A 30 -3.34 1.75 4.67
CA LEU A 30 -3.63 2.88 3.77
C LEU A 30 -2.71 4.09 4.00
N LYS A 31 -2.15 4.26 5.21
CA LYS A 31 -1.29 5.40 5.54
C LYS A 31 -0.02 5.44 4.67
N GLU A 32 0.44 4.30 4.18
CA GLU A 32 1.61 4.19 3.32
C GLU A 32 1.47 4.93 1.99
N PHE A 33 0.24 5.08 1.49
CA PHE A 33 -0.07 5.79 0.24
C PHE A 33 -0.27 7.30 0.45
N VAL A 34 -0.45 7.75 1.69
CA VAL A 34 -0.69 9.16 2.00
C VAL A 34 0.58 9.96 1.76
N GLY A 35 0.42 11.15 1.15
CA GLY A 35 1.51 12.07 0.89
C GLY A 35 1.26 12.99 -0.30
N GLN A 36 2.25 13.82 -0.61
CA GLN A 36 2.30 14.60 -1.84
C GLN A 36 3.22 13.91 -2.84
N TYR A 37 2.85 13.97 -4.11
CA TYR A 37 3.55 13.35 -5.22
C TYR A 37 3.79 14.42 -6.28
N ASN A 38 5.05 14.71 -6.61
CA ASN A 38 5.39 15.71 -7.61
C ASN A 38 5.62 15.07 -8.96
N LYS A 39 5.02 15.63 -10.02
CA LYS A 39 5.21 15.14 -11.39
C LYS A 39 6.69 15.17 -11.77
N GLU A 40 7.13 14.16 -12.49
CA GLU A 40 8.41 14.18 -13.18
C GLU A 40 8.23 14.88 -14.54
N GLY A 41 8.99 15.94 -14.79
CA GLY A 41 8.97 16.66 -16.06
C GLY A 41 7.82 17.67 -16.22
N ASN A 42 7.45 17.93 -17.50
CA ASN A 42 6.56 19.03 -17.88
C ASN A 42 5.09 18.62 -18.08
N THR A 43 4.75 17.35 -17.88
CA THR A 43 3.39 16.82 -18.10
C THR A 43 2.80 16.23 -16.83
N GLY A 44 1.47 16.31 -16.69
CA GLY A 44 0.75 15.77 -15.54
C GLY A 44 0.58 16.78 -14.38
N PHE A 45 0.30 16.24 -13.19
CA PHE A 45 -0.05 17.03 -12.00
C PHE A 45 0.79 16.64 -10.80
N ASN A 46 1.02 17.61 -9.92
CA ASN A 46 1.39 17.31 -8.54
C ASN A 46 0.12 16.86 -7.81
N ILE A 47 0.15 15.71 -7.15
CA ILE A 47 -1.04 15.05 -6.57
C ILE A 47 -0.88 14.95 -5.05
N THR A 48 -1.95 15.25 -4.32
CA THR A 48 -2.09 14.92 -2.91
C THR A 48 -2.94 13.65 -2.78
N VAL A 49 -2.43 12.66 -2.06
CA VAL A 49 -3.17 11.47 -1.65
C VAL A 49 -3.45 11.57 -0.15
N SER A 50 -4.69 11.35 0.25
CA SER A 50 -5.17 11.53 1.63
C SER A 50 -6.16 10.43 2.01
N ILE A 51 -6.36 10.24 3.33
CA ILE A 51 -7.39 9.35 3.87
C ILE A 51 -8.54 10.20 4.41
N LYS A 52 -9.77 9.86 4.04
CA LYS A 52 -11.00 10.39 4.62
C LYS A 52 -11.99 9.23 4.78
N ASP A 53 -12.65 9.14 5.93
CA ASP A 53 -13.65 8.09 6.20
C ASP A 53 -13.11 6.67 5.88
N ASP A 54 -11.85 6.42 6.27
CA ASP A 54 -11.09 5.18 6.03
C ASP A 54 -10.96 4.75 4.57
N LYS A 55 -11.05 5.72 3.65
CA LYS A 55 -10.86 5.54 2.21
C LYS A 55 -9.75 6.45 1.69
N LEU A 56 -9.08 6.01 0.63
CA LEU A 56 -8.11 6.82 -0.07
C LEU A 56 -8.79 7.78 -1.06
N TYR A 57 -8.25 8.98 -1.12
CA TYR A 57 -8.65 10.01 -2.06
C TYR A 57 -7.41 10.65 -2.69
N ALA A 58 -7.54 11.05 -3.96
CA ALA A 58 -6.53 11.82 -4.67
C ALA A 58 -7.12 13.14 -5.20
N GLN A 59 -6.29 14.18 -5.23
CA GLN A 59 -6.59 15.46 -5.83
C GLN A 59 -5.30 16.12 -6.36
N PRO A 60 -5.32 16.84 -7.49
CA PRO A 60 -4.24 17.77 -7.81
C PRO A 60 -4.01 18.77 -6.68
N THR A 61 -2.75 18.99 -6.32
CA THR A 61 -2.32 19.93 -5.25
C THR A 61 -2.81 21.36 -5.50
N ASP A 62 -2.94 21.76 -6.76
CA ASP A 62 -3.47 23.06 -7.19
C ASP A 62 -5.01 23.14 -7.16
N LYS A 63 -5.69 22.05 -6.78
CA LYS A 63 -7.15 21.92 -6.71
C LYS A 63 -7.87 22.18 -8.05
N SER A 64 -7.17 22.02 -9.17
CA SER A 64 -7.73 22.15 -10.53
C SER A 64 -8.83 21.12 -10.84
N GLN A 65 -8.88 20.02 -10.09
CA GLN A 65 -9.86 18.93 -10.22
C GLN A 65 -10.44 18.54 -8.86
N PRO A 66 -11.65 17.94 -8.81
CA PRO A 66 -12.27 17.53 -7.56
C PRO A 66 -11.50 16.39 -6.87
N LEU A 67 -11.64 16.35 -5.53
CA LEU A 67 -11.18 15.22 -4.72
C LEU A 67 -11.92 13.95 -5.14
N THR A 68 -11.18 12.91 -5.50
CA THR A 68 -11.74 11.69 -6.08
C THR A 68 -11.36 10.45 -5.28
N GLU A 69 -12.31 9.58 -4.99
CA GLU A 69 -12.10 8.32 -4.25
C GLU A 69 -11.25 7.36 -5.10
N LEU A 70 -10.24 6.76 -4.47
CA LEU A 70 -9.43 5.69 -5.04
C LEU A 70 -10.01 4.34 -4.63
N VAL A 71 -10.58 3.62 -5.59
CA VAL A 71 -11.19 2.30 -5.37
C VAL A 71 -10.17 1.23 -5.69
N LEU A 72 -9.84 0.39 -4.71
CA LEU A 72 -8.87 -0.70 -4.88
C LEU A 72 -9.37 -1.68 -5.94
N ILE A 73 -8.53 -1.96 -6.94
CA ILE A 73 -8.81 -2.97 -7.99
C ILE A 73 -7.86 -4.16 -7.88
N GLU A 74 -6.62 -3.91 -7.47
CA GLU A 74 -5.56 -4.90 -7.27
C GLU A 74 -4.58 -4.32 -6.25
N LYS A 75 -3.67 -5.13 -5.71
CA LYS A 75 -2.60 -4.65 -4.83
C LYS A 75 -1.91 -3.43 -5.46
N ASP A 76 -1.89 -2.33 -4.70
CA ASP A 76 -1.27 -1.06 -5.06
C ASP A 76 -1.82 -0.42 -6.37
N LYS A 77 -2.97 -0.88 -6.89
CA LYS A 77 -3.64 -0.31 -8.07
C LYS A 77 -5.08 0.07 -7.75
N TYR A 78 -5.46 1.26 -8.21
CA TYR A 78 -6.74 1.87 -7.89
C TYR A 78 -7.39 2.46 -9.15
N ASP A 79 -8.71 2.36 -9.22
CA ASP A 79 -9.53 3.12 -10.16
C ASP A 79 -9.99 4.42 -9.49
N LEU A 80 -10.00 5.52 -10.23
CA LEU A 80 -10.58 6.76 -9.75
C LEU A 80 -12.09 6.74 -10.00
N LYS A 81 -12.85 6.69 -8.91
CA LYS A 81 -14.31 6.51 -8.97
C LYS A 81 -14.99 7.56 -9.85
N ASN A 82 -15.92 7.11 -10.69
CA ASN A 82 -16.75 7.94 -11.57
C ASN A 82 -15.96 8.76 -12.63
N THR A 83 -14.72 8.39 -12.93
CA THR A 83 -13.91 9.10 -13.95
C THR A 83 -13.92 8.46 -15.33
N GLY A 84 -14.59 7.33 -15.49
CA GLY A 84 -14.68 6.63 -16.79
C GLY A 84 -13.40 5.88 -17.17
N GLY A 85 -12.54 5.54 -16.21
CA GLY A 85 -11.41 4.62 -16.41
C GLY A 85 -10.02 5.18 -16.12
N LEU A 86 -9.91 6.31 -15.39
CA LEU A 86 -8.62 6.79 -14.89
C LEU A 86 -8.11 5.84 -13.80
N LYS A 87 -6.83 5.50 -13.88
CA LYS A 87 -6.19 4.58 -12.93
C LYS A 87 -4.99 5.22 -12.25
N MET A 88 -4.74 4.79 -11.03
CA MET A 88 -3.57 5.15 -10.25
C MET A 88 -2.90 3.88 -9.75
N SER A 89 -1.63 3.71 -10.09
CA SER A 89 -0.80 2.59 -9.63
C SER A 89 0.34 3.13 -8.78
N PHE A 90 0.60 2.49 -7.65
CA PHE A 90 1.72 2.82 -6.78
C PHE A 90 2.83 1.79 -6.94
N ALA A 91 4.07 2.27 -6.87
CA ALA A 91 5.24 1.42 -6.92
C ALA A 91 6.02 1.51 -5.61
N ARG A 92 6.60 0.38 -5.23
CA ARG A 92 7.38 0.22 -4.01
C ARG A 92 8.86 0.02 -4.34
N ASP A 93 9.73 0.42 -3.44
CA ASP A 93 11.15 0.04 -3.48
C ASP A 93 11.37 -1.37 -2.87
N GLU A 94 12.63 -1.78 -2.78
CA GLU A 94 13.06 -3.06 -2.21
C GLU A 94 12.72 -3.21 -0.72
N ASP A 95 12.59 -2.09 0.00
CA ASP A 95 12.14 -2.05 1.40
C ASP A 95 10.61 -2.10 1.53
N GLY A 96 9.87 -2.16 0.40
CA GLY A 96 8.42 -2.14 0.37
C GLY A 96 7.80 -0.76 0.55
N LYS A 97 8.57 0.34 0.51
CA LYS A 97 8.05 1.71 0.70
C LYS A 97 7.54 2.29 -0.61
N ILE A 98 6.41 2.99 -0.55
CA ILE A 98 5.84 3.69 -1.72
C ILE A 98 6.78 4.81 -2.16
N THR A 99 7.30 4.72 -3.39
CA THR A 99 8.25 5.70 -3.95
C THR A 99 7.61 6.64 -4.96
N HIS A 100 6.63 6.15 -5.72
CA HIS A 100 5.95 6.94 -6.74
C HIS A 100 4.58 6.39 -7.05
N LEU A 101 3.80 7.22 -7.73
CA LEU A 101 2.57 6.81 -8.39
C LEU A 101 2.68 7.04 -9.90
N THR A 102 1.90 6.26 -10.64
CA THR A 102 1.66 6.43 -12.06
C THR A 102 0.17 6.66 -12.26
N PHE A 103 -0.17 7.76 -12.91
CA PHE A 103 -1.53 8.06 -13.32
C PHE A 103 -1.72 7.68 -14.78
N SER A 104 -2.79 6.96 -15.12
CA SER A 104 -3.05 6.46 -16.48
C SER A 104 -4.44 6.85 -16.98
N SER A 105 -4.51 7.36 -18.20
CA SER A 105 -5.74 7.79 -18.88
C SER A 105 -5.67 7.51 -20.38
N GLY A 106 -6.54 6.64 -20.90
CA GLY A 106 -6.68 6.44 -22.36
C GLY A 106 -5.37 6.15 -23.10
N GLY A 107 -4.48 5.34 -22.50
CA GLY A 107 -3.16 5.02 -23.05
C GLY A 107 -2.04 6.01 -22.70
N ASN A 108 -2.37 7.19 -22.19
CA ASN A 108 -1.39 8.14 -21.66
C ASN A 108 -1.06 7.83 -20.21
N GLN A 109 0.17 8.12 -19.80
CA GLN A 109 0.60 8.00 -18.42
C GLN A 109 1.56 9.11 -18.02
N PHE A 110 1.52 9.50 -16.75
CA PHE A 110 2.57 10.31 -16.14
C PHE A 110 2.93 9.77 -14.77
N LYS A 111 4.19 9.98 -14.39
CA LYS A 111 4.77 9.53 -13.12
C LYS A 111 4.88 10.71 -12.16
N ALA A 112 4.60 10.48 -10.89
CA ALA A 112 4.81 11.45 -9.83
C ALA A 112 5.53 10.82 -8.64
N LEU A 113 6.63 11.44 -8.22
CA LEU A 113 7.50 10.96 -7.14
C LEU A 113 6.96 11.39 -5.78
N LYS A 114 6.86 10.44 -4.85
CA LYS A 114 6.48 10.73 -3.47
C LYS A 114 7.49 11.70 -2.86
N GLN A 115 6.99 12.78 -2.29
CA GLN A 115 7.82 13.72 -1.57
C GLN A 115 8.27 13.11 -0.25
N LYS A 116 9.55 13.33 0.09
CA LYS A 116 10.04 13.05 1.43
C LYS A 116 9.42 14.10 2.36
N ASN A 117 8.63 13.64 3.31
CA ASN A 117 8.17 14.49 4.43
C ASN A 117 9.30 14.65 5.44
#